data_AF-A0A3A8ZXV3-F1
#
_entry.id   AF-A0A3A8ZXV3-F1
#
_cell.length_a   1.000
_cell.length_b   1.000
_cell.length_c   1.000
_cell.angle_alpha   90.00
_cell.angle_beta   90.00
_cell.angle_gamma   90.00
#
_symmetry.space_group_name_H-M   'P 1'
#
loop_
_entity.id
_entity.type
_entity.pdbx_description
1 polymer ?
#
loop_
_entity_poly.entity_id
_entity_poly.type
_entity_poly.pdbx_seq_one_letter_code
_entity_poly.pdbx_strand_id
1 'polypeptide(L)'
;MKLKRKLKTHEQKMQELAVKYKVAKQKRNERRLKYEIIKMSLPFRLTLKFNKLIVLLSIVAIISYTVAAILLQKYTMTELSPTLTTCVYGFFGTELLGLAGIKIFDTKYQQIESNVTENINDPEAVG
;
A
#
# COMPACT_ATOMS: atom_id res chain seq x y z
N MET A 1 43.71 -32.31 38.11
CA MET A 1 42.25 -32.53 37.91
C MET A 1 41.47 -31.29 37.45
N LYS A 2 41.78 -30.07 37.90
CA LYS A 2 41.01 -28.84 37.58
C LYS A 2 40.99 -28.45 36.08
N LEU A 3 42.07 -28.67 35.34
CA LEU A 3 42.18 -28.33 33.91
C LEU A 3 41.21 -29.11 33.01
N LYS A 4 41.04 -30.42 33.25
CA LYS A 4 40.10 -31.26 32.48
C LYS A 4 38.65 -30.80 32.62
N ARG A 5 38.26 -30.26 33.78
CA ARG A 5 36.90 -29.72 34.00
C ARG A 5 36.67 -28.44 33.19
N LYS A 6 37.65 -27.52 33.17
CA LYS A 6 37.60 -26.28 32.37
C LYS A 6 37.47 -26.57 30.88
N LEU A 7 38.21 -27.56 30.36
CA LEU A 7 38.16 -27.96 28.96
C LEU A 7 36.75 -28.49 28.58
N LYS A 8 36.19 -29.36 29.43
CA LYS A 8 34.85 -29.94 29.24
C LYS A 8 33.75 -28.87 29.22
N THR A 9 33.86 -27.85 30.08
CA THR A 9 32.95 -26.70 30.08
C THR A 9 33.09 -25.83 28.81
N HIS A 10 34.30 -25.69 28.27
CA HIS A 10 34.55 -24.92 27.06
C HIS A 10 33.95 -25.59 25.82
N GLU A 11 34.05 -26.93 25.74
CA GLU A 11 33.40 -27.70 24.68
C GLU A 11 31.87 -27.61 24.75
N GLN A 12 31.29 -27.69 25.95
CA GLN A 12 29.85 -27.51 26.13
C GLN A 12 29.37 -26.12 25.69
N LYS A 13 30.13 -25.06 26.04
CA LYS A 13 29.82 -23.70 25.57
C LYS A 13 29.94 -23.58 24.05
N MET A 14 30.96 -24.18 23.44
CA MET A 14 31.12 -24.17 21.97
C MET A 14 29.96 -24.90 21.27
N GLN A 15 29.49 -26.01 21.84
CA GLN A 15 28.33 -26.73 21.31
C GLN A 15 27.04 -25.89 21.42
N GLU A 16 26.78 -25.26 22.56
CA GLU A 16 25.64 -24.36 22.73
C GLU A 16 25.68 -23.18 21.74
N LEU A 17 26.85 -22.56 21.56
CA LEU A 17 27.01 -21.47 20.59
C LEU A 17 26.78 -21.95 19.16
N ALA A 18 27.29 -23.12 18.78
CA ALA A 18 27.10 -23.69 17.45
C ALA A 18 25.61 -23.95 17.13
N VAL A 19 24.85 -24.43 18.13
CA VAL A 19 23.40 -24.61 18.01
C VAL A 19 22.69 -23.28 17.87
N LYS A 20 22.98 -22.29 18.73
CA LYS A 20 22.39 -20.94 18.65
C LYS A 20 22.70 -20.25 17.32
N TYR A 21 23.93 -20.42 16.81
CA TYR A 21 24.35 -19.89 15.52
C TYR A 21 23.60 -20.54 14.35
N LYS A 22 23.43 -21.87 14.34
CA LYS A 22 22.62 -22.58 13.32
C LYS A 22 21.18 -22.06 13.29
N VAL A 23 20.55 -21.94 14.45
CA VAL A 23 19.18 -21.41 14.59
C VAL A 23 19.09 -19.97 14.08
N ALA A 24 20.04 -19.10 14.44
CA ALA A 24 20.07 -17.72 13.98
C ALA A 24 20.25 -17.61 12.44
N LYS A 25 21.13 -18.44 11.87
CA LYS A 25 21.38 -18.49 10.42
C LYS A 25 20.13 -18.95 9.67
N GLN A 26 19.45 -19.98 10.17
CA GLN A 26 18.23 -20.50 9.58
C GLN A 26 17.09 -19.46 9.62
N LYS A 27 16.93 -18.78 10.77
CA LYS A 27 15.93 -17.70 10.94
C LYS A 27 16.20 -16.49 10.04
N ARG A 28 17.46 -16.22 9.68
CA ARG A 28 17.82 -15.16 8.72
C ARG A 28 17.40 -15.51 7.30
N ASN A 29 17.58 -16.78 6.90
CA ASN A 29 17.16 -17.26 5.59
C ASN A 29 15.63 -17.30 5.45
N GLU A 30 14.90 -17.71 6.49
CA GLU A 30 13.43 -17.62 6.50
C GLU A 30 12.93 -16.19 6.29
N ARG A 31 13.54 -15.19 6.95
CA ARG A 31 13.16 -13.78 6.75
C ARG A 31 13.40 -13.30 5.32
N ARG A 32 14.51 -13.73 4.71
CA ARG A 32 14.84 -13.41 3.32
C ARG A 32 13.81 -14.02 2.36
N LEU A 33 13.45 -15.29 2.59
CA LEU A 33 12.46 -16.00 1.79
C LEU A 33 11.07 -15.35 1.94
N LYS A 34 10.66 -14.98 3.17
CA LYS A 34 9.41 -14.25 3.41
C LYS A 34 9.39 -12.90 2.69
N TYR A 35 10.50 -12.17 2.68
CA TYR A 35 10.62 -10.91 1.95
C TYR A 35 10.51 -11.09 0.44
N GLU A 36 11.15 -12.12 -0.11
CA GLU A 36 11.03 -12.45 -1.54
C GLU A 36 9.60 -12.83 -1.90
N ILE A 37 8.96 -13.69 -1.11
CA ILE A 37 7.55 -14.08 -1.32
C ILE A 37 6.65 -12.85 -1.23
N ILE A 38 6.83 -11.98 -0.23
CA ILE A 38 6.06 -10.73 -0.10
C ILE A 38 6.32 -9.83 -1.31
N LYS A 39 7.57 -9.69 -1.75
CA LYS A 39 7.94 -8.87 -2.91
C LYS A 39 7.37 -9.42 -4.23
N MET A 40 7.28 -10.74 -4.38
CA MET A 40 6.76 -11.43 -5.56
C MET A 40 5.22 -11.48 -5.54
N SER A 41 4.63 -11.58 -4.34
CA SER A 41 3.19 -11.53 -4.06
C SER A 41 2.63 -10.12 -4.07
N LEU A 42 3.48 -9.08 -3.96
CA LEU A 42 3.10 -7.69 -4.19
C LEU A 42 3.08 -7.46 -5.71
N PRO A 43 1.91 -7.41 -6.37
CA PRO A 43 1.81 -7.11 -7.79
C PRO A 43 2.12 -5.62 -8.09
N PHE A 44 2.54 -4.86 -7.09
CA PHE A 44 2.81 -3.44 -7.18
C PHE A 44 4.14 -3.19 -7.88
N ARG A 45 4.14 -3.35 -9.20
CA ARG A 45 5.03 -2.59 -10.06
C ARG A 45 4.71 -1.10 -9.85
N LEU A 46 5.48 -0.43 -8.99
CA LEU A 46 5.48 1.02 -8.74
C LEU A 46 5.87 1.86 -9.99
N THR A 47 5.61 1.36 -11.19
CA THR A 47 5.85 2.00 -12.48
C THR A 47 4.53 2.38 -13.18
N LEU A 48 3.39 2.30 -12.50
CA LEU A 48 2.13 2.88 -12.98
C LEU A 48 2.15 4.38 -12.70
N LYS A 49 1.72 5.19 -13.68
CA LYS A 49 1.56 6.66 -13.58
C LYS A 49 1.05 7.02 -12.17
N PHE A 50 1.73 7.94 -11.47
CA PHE A 50 1.47 8.31 -10.06
C PHE A 50 -0.02 8.40 -9.70
N ASN A 51 -0.83 8.91 -10.64
CA ASN A 51 -2.28 8.99 -10.54
C ASN A 51 -2.99 7.66 -10.24
N LYS A 52 -2.59 6.58 -10.90
CA LYS A 52 -3.18 5.24 -10.71
C LYS A 52 -2.64 4.56 -9.44
N LEU A 53 -1.45 4.96 -9.00
CA LEU A 53 -0.84 4.46 -7.77
C LEU A 53 -1.49 5.08 -6.53
N ILE A 54 -1.72 6.40 -6.54
CA ILE A 54 -2.41 7.13 -5.46
C ILE A 54 -3.82 6.56 -5.24
N VAL A 55 -4.57 6.29 -6.31
CA VAL A 55 -5.92 5.70 -6.25
C VAL A 55 -5.89 4.27 -5.70
N LEU A 56 -4.87 3.49 -6.05
CA LEU A 56 -4.79 2.12 -5.54
C LEU A 56 -4.34 2.09 -4.08
N LEU A 57 -3.48 3.03 -3.67
CA LEU A 57 -3.09 3.24 -2.27
C LEU A 57 -4.29 3.71 -1.43
N SER A 58 -5.16 4.56 -1.99
CA SER A 58 -6.36 5.05 -1.30
C SER A 58 -7.35 3.94 -1.00
N ILE A 59 -7.62 3.07 -1.97
CA ILE A 59 -8.49 1.91 -1.81
C ILE A 59 -7.93 0.96 -0.74
N VAL A 60 -6.63 0.67 -0.78
CA VAL A 60 -5.99 -0.17 0.24
C VAL A 60 -6.04 0.48 1.62
N ALA A 61 -5.83 1.79 1.72
CA ALA A 61 -5.91 2.53 2.97
C ALA A 61 -7.31 2.45 3.57
N ILE A 62 -8.37 2.66 2.77
CA ILE A 62 -9.77 2.56 3.22
C ILE A 62 -10.08 1.13 3.69
N ILE A 63 -9.70 0.10 2.92
CA ILE A 63 -9.93 -1.30 3.31
C ILE A 63 -9.19 -1.62 4.61
N SER A 64 -7.91 -1.23 4.72
CA SER A 64 -7.11 -1.46 5.91
C SER A 64 -7.67 -0.74 7.15
N TYR A 65 -8.18 0.48 6.97
CA TYR A 65 -8.85 1.26 8.01
C TYR A 65 -10.13 0.58 8.47
N THR A 66 -10.92 0.05 7.54
CA THR A 66 -12.16 -0.67 7.84
C THR A 66 -11.88 -1.96 8.63
N VAL A 67 -10.87 -2.72 8.21
CA VAL A 67 -10.44 -3.95 8.91
C VAL A 67 -9.89 -3.62 10.30
N ALA A 68 -9.07 -2.56 10.42
CA ALA A 68 -8.55 -2.10 11.69
C ALA A 68 -9.67 -1.61 12.62
N ALA A 69 -10.65 -0.89 12.10
CA ALA A 69 -11.83 -0.44 12.85
C ALA A 69 -12.63 -1.64 13.39
N ILE A 70 -12.90 -2.65 12.55
CA ILE A 70 -13.60 -3.88 12.96
C ILE A 70 -12.82 -4.64 14.05
N LEU A 71 -11.49 -4.75 13.89
CA LEU A 71 -10.62 -5.36 14.89
C LEU A 71 -10.63 -4.57 16.21
N LEU A 72 -10.56 -3.24 16.14
CA LEU A 72 -10.56 -2.37 17.31
C LEU A 72 -11.91 -2.41 18.05
N GLN A 73 -13.01 -2.50 17.30
CA GLN A 73 -14.37 -2.66 17.85
C GLN A 73 -14.53 -3.98 18.61
N LYS A 74 -13.89 -5.05 18.14
CA LYS A 74 -13.90 -6.36 18.81
C LYS A 74 -13.05 -6.41 20.08
N TYR A 75 -12.00 -5.59 20.17
CA TYR A 75 -11.04 -5.65 21.27
C TYR A 75 -11.22 -4.56 22.34
N THR A 76 -11.79 -3.40 22.02
CA THR A 76 -11.67 -2.22 22.93
C THR A 76 -13.00 -1.50 23.22
N MET A 77 -14.13 -1.87 22.59
CA MET A 77 -15.44 -1.19 22.80
C MET A 77 -15.33 0.35 22.75
N THR A 78 -14.49 0.90 21.86
CA THR A 78 -14.21 2.34 21.82
C THR A 78 -14.75 2.97 20.54
N GLU A 79 -15.24 4.20 20.66
CA GLU A 79 -15.69 5.00 19.52
C GLU A 79 -14.52 5.31 18.58
N LEU A 80 -14.69 4.93 17.33
CA LEU A 80 -13.77 5.24 16.26
C LEU A 80 -13.73 6.77 16.09
N SER A 81 -12.58 7.40 16.33
CA SER A 81 -12.52 8.86 16.33
C SER A 81 -12.90 9.41 14.95
N PRO A 82 -14.03 10.16 14.83
CA PRO A 82 -14.60 10.56 13.54
C PRO A 82 -13.68 11.50 12.75
N THR A 83 -12.72 12.14 13.41
CA THR A 83 -11.67 12.96 12.80
C THR A 83 -10.71 12.15 11.92
N LEU A 84 -10.39 10.91 12.29
CA LEU A 84 -9.53 10.06 11.47
C LEU A 84 -10.27 9.60 10.21
N THR A 85 -11.55 9.23 10.34
CA THR A 85 -12.41 8.88 9.20
C THR A 85 -12.54 10.04 8.24
N THR A 86 -12.83 11.26 8.74
CA THR A 86 -12.99 12.45 7.90
C THR A 86 -11.67 12.85 7.23
N CYS A 87 -10.53 12.67 7.90
CA CYS A 87 -9.22 12.99 7.34
C CYS A 87 -8.84 12.01 6.22
N VAL A 88 -9.04 10.71 6.44
CA VAL A 88 -8.79 9.67 5.42
C VAL A 88 -9.73 9.84 4.23
N TYR A 89 -11.03 10.03 4.48
CA TYR A 89 -12.01 10.19 3.41
C TYR A 89 -11.89 11.54 2.69
N GLY A 90 -11.50 12.60 3.40
CA GLY A 90 -11.20 13.91 2.83
C GLY A 90 -9.97 13.84 1.92
N PHE A 91 -8.84 13.38 2.45
CA PHE A 91 -7.59 13.27 1.69
C PHE A 91 -7.73 12.39 0.45
N PHE A 92 -8.32 11.21 0.57
CA PHE A 92 -8.47 10.31 -0.58
C PHE A 92 -9.67 10.64 -1.48
N GLY A 93 -10.73 11.22 -0.92
CA GLY A 93 -11.92 11.64 -1.67
C GLY A 93 -11.63 12.82 -2.58
N THR A 94 -10.84 13.80 -2.14
CA THR A 94 -10.47 14.94 -2.98
C THR A 94 -9.55 14.56 -4.13
N GLU A 95 -8.66 13.58 -3.94
CA GLU A 95 -7.79 13.07 -5.01
C GLU A 95 -8.59 12.33 -6.09
N LEU A 96 -9.58 11.50 -5.68
CA LEU A 96 -10.52 10.85 -6.60
C LEU A 96 -11.39 11.87 -7.34
N LEU A 97 -11.89 12.88 -6.63
CA LEU A 97 -12.71 13.94 -7.21
C LEU A 97 -11.90 14.84 -8.16
N GLY A 98 -10.64 15.13 -7.85
CA GLY A 98 -9.74 15.89 -8.72
C GLY A 98 -9.44 15.15 -10.02
N LEU A 99 -9.14 13.84 -9.92
CA LEU A 99 -8.94 12.96 -11.07
C LEU A 99 -10.18 12.84 -11.97
N ALA A 100 -11.35 12.63 -11.37
CA ALA A 100 -12.61 12.55 -12.08
C ALA A 100 -13.00 13.91 -12.68
N GLY A 101 -12.76 14.99 -11.94
CA GLY A 101 -13.01 16.37 -12.34
C GLY A 101 -12.18 16.78 -13.55
N ILE A 102 -10.87 16.53 -13.54
CA ILE A 102 -10.00 16.79 -14.70
C ILE A 102 -10.48 16.01 -15.92
N LYS A 103 -10.87 14.74 -15.74
CA LYS A 103 -11.32 13.88 -16.85
C LYS A 103 -12.67 14.32 -17.45
N ILE A 104 -13.61 14.75 -16.59
CA ILE A 104 -14.91 15.30 -17.01
C ILE A 104 -14.73 16.65 -17.70
N PHE A 105 -13.85 17.50 -17.16
CA PHE A 105 -13.56 18.80 -17.73
C PHE A 105 -12.92 18.69 -19.12
N ASP A 106 -11.95 17.80 -19.28
CA ASP A 106 -11.29 17.52 -20.57
C ASP A 106 -12.28 16.96 -21.61
N THR A 107 -13.16 16.04 -21.17
CA THR A 107 -14.24 15.52 -22.02
C THR A 107 -15.23 16.62 -22.44
N LYS A 108 -15.59 17.53 -21.53
CA LYS A 108 -16.47 18.67 -21.83
C LYS A 108 -15.80 19.65 -22.78
N TYR A 109 -14.51 19.94 -22.60
CA TYR A 109 -13.76 20.84 -23.46
C TYR A 109 -13.67 20.31 -24.90
N GLN A 110 -13.35 19.02 -25.07
CA GLN A 110 -13.37 18.37 -26.39
C GLN A 110 -14.76 18.37 -27.04
N GLN A 111 -15.82 18.20 -26.24
CA GLN A 111 -17.19 18.18 -26.75
C GLN A 111 -17.67 19.59 -27.19
N ILE A 112 -17.18 20.63 -26.52
CA ILE A 112 -17.40 22.03 -26.91
C ILE A 112 -16.62 22.36 -28.19
N GLU A 113 -15.34 21.98 -28.27
CA GLU A 113 -14.51 22.20 -29.47
C GLU A 113 -15.07 21.49 -30.71
N SER A 114 -15.58 20.26 -30.54
CA SER A 114 -16.24 19.51 -31.63
C SER A 114 -17.55 20.18 -32.07
N ASN A 115 -18.37 20.67 -31.13
CA ASN A 115 -19.61 21.40 -31.47
C ASN A 115 -19.34 22.72 -32.21
N VAL A 116 -18.32 23.46 -31.80
CA VAL A 116 -17.94 24.72 -32.45
C VAL A 116 -17.41 24.46 -33.87
N THR A 117 -16.65 23.38 -34.07
CA THR A 117 -16.11 23.00 -35.39
C THR A 117 -17.21 22.49 -36.33
N GLU A 118 -18.24 21.82 -35.83
CA GLU A 118 -19.42 21.43 -36.61
C GLU A 118 -20.21 22.66 -37.08
N ASN A 119 -20.48 23.61 -36.16
CA ASN A 119 -21.25 24.82 -36.47
C ASN A 119 -20.57 25.76 -37.50
N ILE A 120 -19.23 25.78 -37.57
CA ILE A 120 -18.49 26.61 -38.54
C ILE A 120 -18.49 25.97 -39.95
N ASN A 121 -18.70 24.66 -40.06
CA ASN A 121 -18.70 23.93 -41.35
C ASN A 121 -20.08 23.88 -42.04
N ASP A 122 -21.15 24.39 -41.42
CA ASP A 122 -22.48 24.51 -42.02
C ASP A 122 -22.82 26.00 -42.32
N PRO A 123 -22.45 26.54 -43.50
CA PRO A 123 -22.80 27.89 -43.90
C PRO A 123 -24.17 27.94 -44.61
N GLU A 124 -25.23 27.34 -44.06
CA GLU A 124 -26.60 27.50 -44.64
C GLU A 124 -27.69 27.56 -43.56
N ALA A 125 -27.76 28.69 -42.86
CA ALA A 125 -28.98 29.13 -42.20
C ALA A 125 -29.03 30.67 -42.11
N VAL A 126 -28.98 31.33 -43.27
CA VAL A 126 -29.58 32.67 -43.42
C VAL A 126 -30.85 32.47 -44.24
N GLY A 127 -31.99 32.53 -43.54
CA GLY A 127 -33.34 32.56 -44.10
C GLY A 127 -34.21 33.42 -43.21
#